data_AF-A0A3Q9AMX7-F1
#
_entry.id   AF-A0A3Q9AMX7-F1
#
_cell.length_a   1.000
_cell.length_b   1.000
_cell.length_c   1.000
_cell.angle_alpha   90.00
_cell.angle_beta   90.00
_cell.angle_gamma   90.00
#
_symmetry.space_group_name_H-M   'P 1'
#
loop_
_entity.id
_entity.type
_entity.pdbx_description
1 polymer ?
#
loop_
_entity_poly.entity_id
_entity_poly.type
_entity_poly.pdbx_seq_one_letter_code
_entity_poly.pdbx_strand_id
1 'polypeptide(L)'
;MSESATRLPIESADPAEDSRLFRRCLGLYGTGIAIITMENAGQRAAVTVNSFASVSLDPPLVLWSISHASRSYPLFKAGGPFAVNILASTQMGVSRHFSSKIEDKFADADWSPGQHGSPLLHGCLAHFECETYAQVEGGDHTVLIGLVRRASRFEGEPLLFAQGQYSVAYAHPEVSAAPEVSGPKPEMPSQAGIIPQIFEAHHLLSAVFDEHRHAEGLDIPVARVIACVYDIPGLKAEQVARVTYLGQRDTEDALATLAERGMLVSGTAGELTLTEAGKRLREAIQTRWRNFQRDQMAGIPEADLRTTQKTLSKLISQNRAPN
;
A
#
# COMPACT_ATOMS: atom_id res chain seq x y z
N MET A 1 2.91 33.46 -7.20
CA MET A 1 1.56 33.07 -7.63
C MET A 1 1.73 31.93 -8.62
N SER A 2 1.59 30.70 -8.14
CA SER A 2 1.76 29.50 -8.97
C SER A 2 0.58 29.41 -9.94
N GLU A 3 0.86 29.33 -11.24
CA GLU A 3 -0.14 28.96 -12.24
C GLU A 3 -0.78 27.65 -11.79
N SER A 4 -2.07 27.70 -11.45
CA SER A 4 -2.87 26.52 -11.22
C SER A 4 -2.93 25.75 -12.53
N ALA A 5 -2.01 24.80 -12.71
CA ALA A 5 -2.05 23.87 -13.82
C ALA A 5 -3.38 23.10 -13.69
N THR A 6 -4.34 23.43 -14.56
CA THR A 6 -5.63 22.75 -14.63
C THR A 6 -5.37 21.27 -14.92
N ARG A 7 -5.51 20.42 -13.90
CA ARG A 7 -5.35 18.97 -14.06
C ARG A 7 -6.53 18.44 -14.89
N LEU A 8 -6.24 17.88 -16.05
CA LEU A 8 -7.23 17.14 -16.84
C LEU A 8 -7.40 15.73 -16.26
N PRO A 9 -8.63 15.18 -16.20
CA PRO A 9 -8.85 13.81 -15.74
C PRO A 9 -8.22 12.82 -16.72
N ILE A 10 -7.46 11.85 -16.19
CA ILE A 10 -6.82 10.77 -16.97
C ILE A 10 -7.86 9.77 -17.47
N GLU A 11 -8.90 9.54 -16.66
CA GLU A 11 -10.05 8.68 -16.97
C GLU A 11 -11.31 9.24 -16.30
N SER A 12 -12.48 8.97 -16.87
CA SER A 12 -13.77 9.39 -16.33
C SER A 12 -14.86 8.43 -16.81
N ALA A 13 -15.61 7.86 -15.88
CA ALA A 13 -16.78 7.00 -16.15
C ALA A 13 -17.75 7.07 -14.96
N ASP A 14 -18.97 6.55 -15.13
CA ASP A 14 -19.90 6.32 -14.02
C ASP A 14 -19.39 5.14 -13.16
N PRO A 15 -19.19 5.30 -11.84
CA PRO A 15 -18.85 4.20 -10.93
C PRO A 15 -19.78 2.98 -10.99
N ALA A 16 -21.05 3.16 -11.35
CA ALA A 16 -22.00 2.07 -11.51
C ALA A 16 -21.72 1.24 -12.79
N GLU A 17 -21.08 1.82 -13.80
CA GLU A 17 -20.72 1.17 -15.05
C GLU A 17 -19.27 0.65 -15.05
N ASP A 18 -18.35 1.34 -14.35
CA ASP A 18 -16.94 0.93 -14.17
C ASP A 18 -16.51 0.91 -12.69
N SER A 19 -16.79 -0.22 -12.04
CA SER A 19 -16.38 -0.46 -10.64
C SER A 19 -14.85 -0.50 -10.45
N ARG A 20 -14.07 -0.76 -11.51
CA ARG A 20 -12.60 -0.76 -11.42
C ARG A 20 -12.07 0.67 -11.39
N LEU A 21 -12.63 1.58 -12.19
CA LEU A 21 -12.35 3.02 -12.10
C LEU A 21 -12.64 3.54 -10.71
N PHE A 22 -13.83 3.22 -10.16
CA PHE A 22 -14.18 3.65 -8.82
C PHE A 22 -13.16 3.16 -7.76
N ARG A 23 -12.73 1.89 -7.85
CA ARG A 23 -11.71 1.33 -6.96
C ARG A 23 -10.34 2.01 -7.11
N ARG A 24 -9.90 2.29 -8.35
CA ARG A 24 -8.66 3.05 -8.61
C ARG A 24 -8.70 4.43 -7.98
N CYS A 25 -9.82 5.15 -8.14
CA CYS A 25 -10.02 6.46 -7.51
C CYS A 25 -9.95 6.38 -5.98
N LEU A 26 -10.62 5.40 -5.36
CA LEU A 26 -10.54 5.20 -3.91
C LEU A 26 -9.11 4.87 -3.44
N GLY A 27 -8.35 4.12 -4.25
CA GLY A 27 -6.96 3.79 -3.97
C GLY A 27 -6.02 5.00 -3.94
N LEU A 28 -6.40 6.15 -4.52
CA LEU A 28 -5.60 7.39 -4.43
C LEU A 28 -5.58 7.97 -3.02
N TYR A 29 -6.58 7.65 -2.18
CA TYR A 29 -6.59 8.03 -0.78
C TYR A 29 -5.74 7.04 0.02
N GLY A 30 -4.50 7.44 0.32
CA GLY A 30 -3.57 6.61 1.09
C GLY A 30 -4.01 6.46 2.55
N THR A 31 -3.96 5.24 3.07
CA THR A 31 -4.36 4.93 4.44
C THR A 31 -3.28 4.13 5.17
N GLY A 32 -3.39 4.03 6.50
CA GLY A 32 -2.73 2.95 7.23
C GLY A 32 -3.43 1.60 6.98
N ILE A 33 -2.88 0.54 7.57
CA ILE A 33 -3.50 -0.79 7.59
C ILE A 33 -3.77 -1.21 9.03
N ALA A 34 -4.97 -1.71 9.28
CA ALA A 34 -5.36 -2.30 10.55
C ALA A 34 -5.79 -3.76 10.37
N ILE A 35 -5.64 -4.56 11.42
CA ILE A 35 -6.30 -5.87 11.53
C ILE A 35 -7.31 -5.79 12.65
N ILE A 36 -8.57 -6.02 12.30
CA ILE A 36 -9.65 -6.10 13.28
C ILE A 36 -9.77 -7.54 13.74
N THR A 37 -9.65 -7.76 15.05
CA THR A 37 -9.74 -9.08 15.66
C THR A 37 -10.91 -9.14 16.62
N MET A 38 -11.52 -10.31 16.75
CA MET A 38 -12.59 -10.57 17.71
C MET A 38 -12.44 -12.00 18.21
N GLU A 39 -12.75 -12.21 19.49
CA GLU A 39 -13.04 -13.53 20.03
C GLU A 39 -14.44 -13.51 20.64
N ASN A 40 -15.26 -14.50 20.29
CA ASN A 40 -16.52 -14.73 20.96
C ASN A 40 -16.74 -16.24 21.14
N ALA A 41 -16.95 -16.67 22.40
CA ALA A 41 -17.19 -18.08 22.76
C ALA A 41 -16.19 -19.08 22.14
N GLY A 42 -14.90 -18.73 22.12
CA GLY A 42 -13.83 -19.55 21.55
C GLY A 42 -13.70 -19.51 20.03
N GLN A 43 -14.60 -18.82 19.31
CA GLN A 43 -14.45 -18.53 17.89
C GLN A 43 -13.69 -17.22 17.70
N ARG A 44 -12.64 -17.26 16.88
CA ARG A 44 -11.82 -16.09 16.55
C ARG A 44 -12.05 -15.65 15.11
N ALA A 45 -12.09 -14.34 14.92
CA ALA A 45 -12.12 -13.72 13.61
C ALA A 45 -11.02 -12.68 13.49
N ALA A 46 -10.51 -12.52 12.28
CA ALA A 46 -9.59 -11.45 11.92
C ALA A 46 -9.84 -10.97 10.50
N VAL A 47 -9.86 -9.65 10.33
CA VAL A 47 -10.06 -8.99 9.03
C VAL A 47 -9.02 -7.90 8.87
N THR A 48 -8.18 -8.02 7.84
CA THR A 48 -7.32 -6.91 7.40
C THR A 48 -8.19 -5.84 6.74
N VAL A 49 -8.09 -4.60 7.21
CA VAL A 49 -8.86 -3.46 6.71
C VAL A 49 -7.98 -2.25 6.48
N ASN A 50 -8.35 -1.48 5.47
CA ASN A 50 -7.83 -0.14 5.23
C ASN A 50 -8.96 0.91 5.25
N SER A 51 -10.15 0.51 5.70
CA SER A 51 -11.35 1.36 5.89
C SER A 51 -11.45 1.98 7.29
N PHE A 52 -10.43 1.78 8.13
CA PHE A 52 -10.40 2.29 9.49
C PHE A 52 -10.27 3.83 9.52
N ALA A 53 -11.05 4.48 10.37
CA ALA A 53 -10.94 5.92 10.64
C ALA A 53 -11.36 6.26 12.08
N SER A 54 -10.87 7.38 12.59
CA SER A 54 -11.40 7.99 13.83
C SER A 54 -12.71 8.72 13.54
N VAL A 55 -13.60 8.75 14.53
CA VAL A 55 -14.93 9.37 14.43
C VAL A 55 -15.10 10.48 15.45
N SER A 56 -14.79 10.20 16.71
CA SER A 56 -14.99 11.15 17.81
C SER A 56 -13.90 10.98 18.87
N LEU A 57 -13.59 12.07 19.57
CA LEU A 57 -12.70 12.05 20.74
C LEU A 57 -13.48 11.89 22.05
N ASP A 58 -14.69 12.44 22.14
CA ASP A 58 -15.58 12.30 23.30
C ASP A 58 -17.04 12.04 22.87
N PRO A 59 -17.57 10.81 23.04
CA PRO A 59 -16.84 9.62 23.47
C PRO A 59 -15.80 9.19 22.42
N PRO A 60 -14.75 8.42 22.80
CA PRO A 60 -13.71 8.00 21.86
C PRO A 60 -14.22 6.93 20.91
N LEU A 61 -14.57 7.34 19.69
CA LEU A 61 -15.17 6.48 18.66
C LEU A 61 -14.25 6.31 17.47
N VAL A 62 -14.20 5.08 16.96
CA VAL A 62 -13.57 4.69 15.70
C VAL A 62 -14.57 3.96 14.82
N LEU A 63 -14.32 3.91 13.51
CA LEU A 63 -15.11 3.11 12.58
C LEU A 63 -14.24 2.27 11.65
N TRP A 64 -14.85 1.26 11.07
CA TRP A 64 -14.33 0.48 9.96
C TRP A 64 -15.50 -0.23 9.25
N SER A 65 -15.27 -0.74 8.04
CA SER A 65 -16.31 -1.40 7.24
C SER A 65 -15.96 -2.86 6.95
N ILE A 66 -16.93 -3.76 7.10
CA ILE A 66 -16.80 -5.19 6.76
C ILE A 66 -17.74 -5.55 5.61
N SER A 67 -17.24 -6.32 4.63
CA SER A 67 -18.05 -6.82 3.54
C SER A 67 -19.01 -7.91 4.03
N HIS A 68 -20.25 -7.89 3.53
CA HIS A 68 -21.22 -8.96 3.80
C HIS A 68 -20.74 -10.34 3.29
N ALA A 69 -19.83 -10.36 2.31
CA ALA A 69 -19.21 -11.59 1.79
C ALA A 69 -18.08 -12.14 2.67
N SER A 70 -17.67 -11.44 3.73
CA SER A 70 -16.62 -11.89 4.64
C SER A 70 -17.08 -13.09 5.46
N ARG A 71 -16.26 -14.14 5.57
CA ARG A 71 -16.49 -15.27 6.48
C ARG A 71 -16.60 -14.84 7.94
N SER A 72 -15.98 -13.71 8.30
CA SER A 72 -16.02 -13.14 9.64
C SER A 72 -17.23 -12.26 9.89
N TYR A 73 -18.00 -11.90 8.85
CA TYR A 73 -19.15 -11.00 8.97
C TYR A 73 -20.18 -11.44 10.03
N PRO A 74 -20.61 -12.72 10.09
CA PRO A 74 -21.59 -13.15 11.09
C PRO A 74 -21.13 -12.91 12.53
N LEU A 75 -19.83 -13.09 12.82
CA LEU A 75 -19.27 -12.89 14.16
C LEU A 75 -19.29 -11.41 14.56
N PHE A 76 -18.85 -10.52 13.66
CA PHE A 76 -18.89 -9.08 13.91
C PHE A 76 -20.31 -8.52 13.93
N LYS A 77 -21.23 -9.06 13.12
CA LYS A 77 -22.63 -8.64 13.08
C LYS A 77 -23.36 -8.93 14.39
N ALA A 78 -23.04 -10.04 15.05
CA ALA A 78 -23.56 -10.37 16.38
C ALA A 78 -23.15 -9.32 17.44
N GLY A 79 -22.10 -8.54 17.18
CA GLY A 79 -21.56 -7.54 18.09
C GLY A 79 -20.69 -8.15 19.19
N GLY A 80 -20.08 -7.28 19.98
CA GLY A 80 -19.24 -7.67 21.12
C GLY A 80 -17.92 -6.91 21.14
N PRO A 81 -17.00 -7.30 22.04
CA PRO A 81 -15.67 -6.74 22.07
C PRO A 81 -14.89 -7.09 20.80
N PHE A 82 -14.13 -6.13 20.28
CA PHE A 82 -13.18 -6.34 19.21
C PHE A 82 -11.92 -5.52 19.47
N ALA A 83 -10.81 -5.86 18.83
CA ALA A 83 -9.60 -5.05 18.87
C ALA A 83 -9.20 -4.57 17.47
N VAL A 84 -8.66 -3.37 17.40
CA VAL A 84 -8.04 -2.78 16.22
C VAL A 84 -6.53 -2.81 16.41
N ASN A 85 -5.82 -3.49 15.51
CA ASN A 85 -4.36 -3.62 15.53
C ASN A 85 -3.76 -2.81 14.38
N ILE A 86 -3.17 -1.65 14.67
CA ILE A 86 -2.56 -0.76 13.66
C ILE A 86 -1.17 -1.27 13.31
N LEU A 87 -0.93 -1.61 12.05
CA LEU A 87 0.29 -2.30 11.63
C LEU A 87 1.49 -1.36 11.46
N ALA A 88 2.67 -1.84 11.88
CA ALA A 88 3.96 -1.23 11.60
C ALA A 88 4.46 -1.59 10.18
N SER A 89 5.33 -0.76 9.62
CA SER A 89 5.90 -0.91 8.27
C SER A 89 6.59 -2.26 8.03
N THR A 90 7.08 -2.91 9.08
CA THR A 90 7.71 -4.23 9.06
C THR A 90 6.69 -5.39 8.97
N GLN A 91 5.39 -5.13 9.13
CA GLN A 91 4.34 -6.15 9.27
C GLN A 91 3.57 -6.43 7.97
N MET A 92 4.20 -6.25 6.81
CA MET A 92 3.62 -6.64 5.51
C MET A 92 3.22 -8.13 5.49
N GLY A 93 4.05 -9.00 6.08
CA GLY A 93 3.75 -10.44 6.19
C GLY A 93 2.46 -10.71 6.99
N VAL A 94 2.28 -10.00 8.11
CA VAL A 94 1.08 -10.10 8.96
C VAL A 94 -0.17 -9.63 8.22
N SER A 95 -0.09 -8.49 7.52
CA SER A 95 -1.19 -7.98 6.69
C SER A 95 -1.65 -9.01 5.66
N ARG A 96 -0.69 -9.62 4.93
CA ARG A 96 -0.96 -10.67 3.93
C ARG A 96 -1.58 -11.91 4.56
N HIS A 97 -0.99 -12.40 5.65
CA HIS A 97 -1.47 -13.56 6.38
C HIS A 97 -2.94 -13.43 6.76
N PHE A 98 -3.31 -12.32 7.39
CA PHE A 98 -4.69 -12.09 7.83
C PHE A 98 -5.66 -11.69 6.72
N SER A 99 -5.17 -11.30 5.54
CA SER A 99 -5.99 -11.10 4.33
C SER A 99 -6.27 -12.40 3.55
N SER A 100 -5.52 -13.47 3.83
CA SER A 100 -5.62 -14.75 3.12
C SER A 100 -6.90 -15.54 3.45
N LYS A 101 -7.12 -16.63 2.72
CA LYS A 101 -8.22 -17.60 2.95
C LYS A 101 -7.85 -18.74 3.90
N ILE A 102 -6.71 -18.67 4.59
CA ILE A 102 -6.28 -19.68 5.58
C ILE A 102 -7.39 -19.85 6.64
N GLU A 103 -7.63 -21.11 7.03
CA GLU A 103 -8.71 -21.47 7.95
C GLU A 103 -8.40 -21.04 9.38
N ASP A 104 -7.27 -21.47 9.94
CA ASP A 104 -6.79 -21.00 11.24
C ASP A 104 -5.68 -19.96 11.07
N LYS A 105 -6.07 -18.69 11.00
CA LYS A 105 -5.13 -17.56 10.89
C LYS A 105 -4.35 -17.30 12.18
N PHE A 106 -4.77 -17.84 13.32
CA PHE A 106 -4.16 -17.53 14.61
C PHE A 106 -3.13 -18.56 15.06
N ALA A 107 -3.09 -19.75 14.43
CA ALA A 107 -2.11 -20.79 14.72
C ALA A 107 -0.65 -20.34 14.49
N ASP A 108 -0.42 -19.60 13.40
CA ASP A 108 0.92 -19.16 12.97
C ASP A 108 1.16 -17.65 13.20
N ALA A 109 0.35 -17.01 14.05
CA ALA A 109 0.47 -15.59 14.38
C ALA A 109 0.90 -15.40 15.84
N ASP A 110 1.70 -14.36 16.09
CA ASP A 110 2.10 -13.97 17.44
C ASP A 110 1.12 -12.93 18.01
N TRP A 111 0.45 -13.29 19.10
CA TRP A 111 -0.60 -12.48 19.71
C TRP A 111 -0.85 -12.89 21.17
N SER A 112 -1.55 -12.03 21.89
CA SER A 112 -2.02 -12.27 23.26
C SER A 112 -3.47 -11.78 23.43
N PRO A 113 -4.28 -12.37 24.33
CA PRO A 113 -5.63 -11.88 24.57
C PRO A 113 -5.58 -10.49 25.22
N GLY A 114 -6.39 -9.57 24.71
CA GLY A 114 -6.64 -8.28 25.36
C GLY A 114 -7.46 -8.44 26.65
N GLN A 115 -7.71 -7.32 27.32
CA GLN A 115 -8.50 -7.28 28.55
C GLN A 115 -9.91 -7.87 28.37
N HIS A 116 -10.48 -7.71 27.17
CA HIS A 116 -11.80 -8.25 26.82
C HIS A 116 -11.72 -9.49 25.90
N GLY A 117 -10.58 -10.19 25.89
CA GLY A 117 -10.38 -11.46 25.16
C GLY A 117 -10.07 -11.32 23.67
N SER A 118 -10.34 -10.17 23.06
CA SER A 118 -10.01 -9.95 21.64
C SER A 118 -8.49 -10.04 21.40
N PRO A 119 -8.02 -10.76 20.37
CA PRO A 119 -6.59 -10.93 20.10
C PRO A 119 -5.85 -9.62 19.82
N LEU A 120 -4.77 -9.35 20.54
CA LEU A 120 -3.84 -8.25 20.29
C LEU A 120 -2.59 -8.78 19.60
N LEU A 121 -2.37 -8.37 18.35
CA LEU A 121 -1.23 -8.83 17.54
C LEU A 121 0.05 -8.13 17.98
N HIS A 122 1.12 -8.89 18.19
CA HIS A 122 2.41 -8.33 18.59
C HIS A 122 3.10 -7.58 17.43
N GLY A 123 3.93 -6.59 17.78
CA GLY A 123 4.67 -5.75 16.82
C GLY A 123 3.86 -4.63 16.17
N CYS A 124 2.58 -4.46 16.53
CA CYS A 124 1.73 -3.37 16.04
C CYS A 124 2.11 -2.02 16.67
N LEU A 125 1.79 -0.92 15.99
CA LEU A 125 2.01 0.45 16.48
C LEU A 125 0.94 0.92 17.47
N ALA A 126 -0.26 0.37 17.37
CA ALA A 126 -1.32 0.67 18.32
C ALA A 126 -2.29 -0.49 18.42
N HIS A 127 -2.87 -0.61 19.63
CA HIS A 127 -4.02 -1.46 19.90
C HIS A 127 -5.16 -0.57 20.40
N PHE A 128 -6.35 -0.72 19.82
CA PHE A 128 -7.58 -0.18 20.39
C PHE A 128 -8.49 -1.34 20.76
N GLU A 129 -8.81 -1.49 22.04
CA GLU A 129 -9.80 -2.45 22.50
C GLU A 129 -11.15 -1.74 22.56
N CYS A 130 -12.08 -2.24 21.76
CA CYS A 130 -13.34 -1.60 21.46
C CYS A 130 -14.52 -2.48 21.87
N GLU A 131 -15.64 -1.84 22.17
CA GLU A 131 -16.95 -2.45 22.22
C GLU A 131 -17.77 -1.97 21.02
N THR A 132 -18.57 -2.85 20.40
CA THR A 132 -19.49 -2.41 19.33
C THR A 132 -20.45 -1.35 19.87
N TYR A 133 -20.33 -0.13 19.34
CA TYR A 133 -21.17 1.00 19.69
C TYR A 133 -22.40 1.11 18.79
N ALA A 134 -22.20 0.99 17.47
CA ALA A 134 -23.27 1.01 16.49
C ALA A 134 -22.87 0.24 15.23
N GLN A 135 -23.88 -0.17 14.46
CA GLN A 135 -23.70 -0.80 13.15
C GLN A 135 -24.64 -0.12 12.16
N VAL A 136 -24.12 0.29 11.01
CA VAL A 136 -24.86 1.02 9.97
C VAL A 136 -24.69 0.30 8.64
N GLU A 137 -25.80 0.02 7.95
CA GLU A 137 -25.74 -0.56 6.60
C GLU A 137 -25.17 0.46 5.61
N GLY A 138 -24.22 0.02 4.78
CA GLY A 138 -23.46 0.85 3.85
C GLY A 138 -23.31 0.19 2.48
N GLY A 139 -24.42 -0.28 1.90
CA GLY A 139 -24.41 -1.00 0.62
C GLY A 139 -24.04 -2.48 0.82
N ASP A 140 -22.97 -2.93 0.17
CA ASP A 140 -22.44 -4.30 0.28
C ASP A 140 -21.53 -4.53 1.51
N HIS A 141 -21.45 -3.51 2.37
CA HIS A 141 -20.72 -3.52 3.63
C HIS A 141 -21.62 -3.05 4.78
N THR A 142 -21.25 -3.45 5.99
CA THR A 142 -21.73 -2.83 7.24
C THR A 142 -20.59 -2.02 7.84
N VAL A 143 -20.88 -0.76 8.19
CA VAL A 143 -19.99 0.11 8.95
C VAL A 143 -20.16 -0.23 10.42
N LEU A 144 -19.08 -0.66 11.08
CA LEU A 144 -19.03 -0.86 12.52
C LEU A 144 -18.39 0.35 13.17
N ILE A 145 -19.08 0.91 14.16
CA ILE A 145 -18.57 1.96 15.03
C ILE A 145 -18.23 1.31 16.36
N GLY A 146 -16.99 1.50 16.82
CA GLY A 146 -16.48 1.00 18.09
C GLY A 146 -16.27 2.12 19.11
N LEU A 147 -16.70 1.88 20.34
CA LEU A 147 -16.32 2.68 21.49
C LEU A 147 -15.01 2.15 22.05
N VAL A 148 -13.96 2.96 22.00
CA VAL A 148 -12.64 2.58 22.50
C VAL A 148 -12.66 2.59 24.02
N ARG A 149 -12.46 1.42 24.63
CA ARG A 149 -12.36 1.24 26.08
C ARG A 149 -10.92 1.35 26.58
N ARG A 150 -9.96 0.96 25.74
CA ARG A 150 -8.53 1.01 26.05
C ARG A 150 -7.72 1.22 24.78
N ALA A 151 -6.63 1.97 24.89
CA ALA A 151 -5.69 2.20 23.81
C ALA A 151 -4.25 2.01 24.29
N SER A 152 -3.42 1.41 23.45
CA SER A 152 -1.97 1.29 23.63
C SER A 152 -1.27 1.83 22.38
N ARG A 153 -0.11 2.48 22.55
CA ARG A 153 0.71 3.02 21.45
C ARG A 153 2.15 2.57 21.63
N PHE A 154 2.79 2.25 20.52
CA PHE A 154 4.19 1.83 20.40
C PHE A 154 4.93 2.73 19.41
N GLU A 155 6.25 2.64 19.41
CA GLU A 155 7.11 3.37 18.45
C GLU A 155 7.24 2.60 17.14
N GLY A 156 7.54 3.32 16.06
CA GLY A 156 7.76 2.78 14.73
C GLY A 156 7.03 3.56 13.64
N GLU A 157 7.24 3.13 12.39
CA GLU A 157 6.65 3.75 11.20
C GLU A 157 5.41 2.98 10.74
N PRO A 158 4.34 3.64 10.29
CA PRO A 158 3.11 2.96 9.88
C PRO A 158 3.29 2.20 8.56
N LEU A 159 2.65 1.05 8.45
CA LEU A 159 2.44 0.42 7.15
C LEU A 159 1.32 1.15 6.42
N LEU A 160 1.65 1.73 5.27
CA LEU A 160 0.68 2.44 4.44
C LEU A 160 0.18 1.56 3.30
N PHE A 161 -1.01 1.89 2.81
CA PHE A 161 -1.60 1.33 1.60
C PHE A 161 -2.13 2.46 0.72
N ALA A 162 -1.61 2.55 -0.49
CA ALA A 162 -2.04 3.53 -1.49
C ALA A 162 -1.87 2.93 -2.88
N GLN A 163 -2.80 3.22 -3.79
CA GLN A 163 -2.79 2.77 -5.19
C GLN A 163 -2.56 1.26 -5.34
N GLY A 164 -3.18 0.49 -4.45
CA GLY A 164 -3.06 -0.97 -4.42
C GLY A 164 -1.73 -1.52 -3.91
N GLN A 165 -0.92 -0.70 -3.25
CA GLN A 165 0.45 -1.05 -2.84
C GLN A 165 0.73 -0.76 -1.37
N TYR A 166 1.50 -1.66 -0.75
CA TYR A 166 2.18 -1.34 0.51
C TYR A 166 3.20 -0.21 0.29
N SER A 167 3.12 0.79 1.15
CA SER A 167 3.95 1.98 1.12
C SER A 167 4.48 2.29 2.52
N VAL A 168 5.46 3.18 2.59
CA VAL A 168 5.99 3.72 3.85
C VAL A 168 5.75 5.22 3.90
N ALA A 169 5.59 5.75 5.11
CA ALA A 169 5.52 7.18 5.30
C ALA A 169 6.91 7.80 5.09
N TYR A 170 6.97 8.89 4.34
CA TYR A 170 8.12 9.79 4.31
C TYR A 170 7.67 11.16 4.78
N ALA A 171 8.49 11.79 5.62
CA ALA A 171 8.26 13.18 6.00
C ALA A 171 8.26 14.04 4.73
N HIS A 172 7.21 14.85 4.56
CA HIS A 172 7.15 15.77 3.44
C HIS A 172 8.31 16.77 3.54
N PRO A 173 9.06 17.04 2.46
CA PRO A 173 10.28 17.86 2.53
C PRO A 173 10.04 19.28 3.08
N GLU A 174 8.85 19.83 2.87
CA GLU A 174 8.47 21.15 3.41
C GLU A 174 8.23 21.16 4.92
N VAL A 175 8.04 19.99 5.57
CA VAL A 175 7.86 19.87 7.03
C VAL A 175 9.21 20.04 7.76
N SER A 176 10.33 20.16 7.04
CA SER A 176 11.65 20.52 7.60
C SER A 176 11.77 22.02 7.96
N ALA A 177 10.72 22.83 7.79
CA ALA A 177 10.66 24.14 8.42
C ALA A 177 10.41 23.98 9.93
N ALA A 178 11.49 24.01 10.71
CA ALA A 178 11.48 24.31 12.14
C ALA A 178 10.52 25.47 12.45
N PRO A 179 9.95 25.55 13.68
CA PRO A 179 9.00 26.60 14.06
C PRO A 179 9.50 27.98 13.64
N GLU A 180 8.59 28.80 13.11
CA GLU A 180 8.84 30.17 12.65
C GLU A 180 9.57 31.01 13.70
N VAL A 181 10.90 30.94 13.70
CA VAL A 181 11.74 31.93 14.36
C VAL A 181 12.12 32.93 13.29
N SER A 182 11.53 34.12 13.35
CA SER A 182 11.89 35.23 12.46
C SER A 182 13.37 35.60 12.68
N GLY A 183 14.21 35.20 11.74
CA GLY A 183 15.63 35.52 11.71
C GLY A 183 16.23 35.01 10.40
N PRO A 184 17.35 35.59 9.93
CA PRO A 184 18.02 35.08 8.75
C PRO A 184 18.38 33.61 8.98
N LYS A 185 17.91 32.75 8.07
CA LYS A 185 18.20 31.31 8.05
C LYS A 185 19.72 31.15 8.15
N PRO A 186 20.29 30.57 9.22
CA PRO A 186 21.72 30.38 9.29
C PRO A 186 22.12 29.49 8.11
N GLU A 187 23.12 29.91 7.34
CA GLU A 187 23.70 29.08 6.28
C GLU A 187 24.19 27.78 6.92
N MET A 188 23.41 26.71 6.72
CA MET A 188 23.82 25.37 7.10
C MET A 188 25.04 24.99 6.25
N PRO A 189 26.16 24.58 6.86
CA PRO A 189 27.31 24.13 6.09
C PRO A 189 26.91 22.96 5.19
N SER A 190 27.39 23.03 3.95
CA SER A 190 27.01 22.22 2.78
C SER A 190 27.39 20.73 2.83
N GLN A 191 27.15 20.04 3.94
CA GLN A 191 27.32 18.60 4.03
C GLN A 191 26.13 17.95 4.73
N ALA A 192 24.98 17.93 4.04
CA ALA A 192 23.99 16.92 4.33
C ALA A 192 24.67 15.54 4.18
N GLY A 193 24.57 14.69 5.20
CA GLY A 193 25.06 13.32 5.10
C GLY A 193 24.41 12.58 3.92
N ILE A 194 25.04 11.50 3.45
CA ILE A 194 24.58 10.75 2.27
C ILE A 194 23.12 10.28 2.37
N ILE A 195 22.61 10.03 3.58
CA ILE A 195 21.25 9.51 3.81
C ILE A 195 20.16 10.54 3.43
N PRO A 196 20.14 11.77 3.98
CA PRO A 196 19.23 12.83 3.52
C PRO A 196 19.26 13.08 2.01
N GLN A 197 20.45 13.06 1.39
CA GLN A 197 20.59 13.29 -0.05
C GLN A 197 19.95 12.16 -0.89
N ILE A 198 20.08 10.91 -0.46
CA ILE A 198 19.40 9.77 -1.10
C ILE A 198 17.88 9.95 -1.03
N PHE A 199 17.35 10.37 0.12
CA PHE A 199 15.91 10.57 0.30
C PHE A 199 15.37 11.71 -0.58
N GLU A 200 16.04 12.85 -0.58
CA GLU A 200 15.63 14.02 -1.37
C GLU A 200 15.69 13.73 -2.88
N ALA A 201 16.77 13.10 -3.35
CA ALA A 201 16.90 12.69 -4.75
C ALA A 201 15.81 11.68 -5.15
N HIS A 202 15.51 10.69 -4.29
CA HIS A 202 14.44 9.72 -4.56
C HIS A 202 13.07 10.39 -4.66
N HIS A 203 12.75 11.31 -3.75
CA HIS A 203 11.46 12.02 -3.74
C HIS A 203 11.26 12.84 -5.02
N LEU A 204 12.24 13.68 -5.37
CA LEU A 204 12.17 14.55 -6.55
C LEU A 204 12.11 13.74 -7.84
N LEU A 205 12.92 12.69 -7.98
CA LEU A 205 12.91 11.84 -9.16
C LEU A 205 11.62 11.03 -9.29
N SER A 206 11.04 10.58 -8.17
CA SER A 206 9.78 9.81 -8.20
C SER A 206 8.61 10.70 -8.65
N ALA A 207 8.52 11.94 -8.18
CA ALA A 207 7.44 12.86 -8.59
C ALA A 207 7.45 13.14 -10.11
N VAL A 208 8.63 13.39 -10.69
CA VAL A 208 8.78 13.61 -12.14
C VAL A 208 8.56 12.30 -12.92
N PHE A 209 8.94 11.16 -12.35
CA PHE A 209 8.72 9.86 -12.96
C PHE A 209 7.22 9.50 -13.03
N ASP A 210 6.45 9.84 -12.01
CA ASP A 210 5.01 9.57 -11.95
C ASP A 210 4.25 10.31 -13.07
N GLU A 211 4.59 11.57 -13.31
CA GLU A 211 4.07 12.37 -14.43
C GLU A 211 4.37 11.73 -15.80
N HIS A 212 5.57 11.18 -15.96
CA HIS A 212 5.98 10.51 -17.21
C HIS A 212 5.31 9.14 -17.43
N ARG A 213 4.93 8.44 -16.36
CA ARG A 213 4.17 7.18 -16.43
C ARG A 213 2.72 7.41 -16.85
N HIS A 214 2.10 8.50 -16.41
CA HIS A 214 0.71 8.84 -16.74
C HIS A 214 0.49 9.18 -18.22
N ALA A 215 1.51 9.67 -18.93
CA ALA A 215 1.44 10.04 -20.34
C ALA A 215 1.10 8.88 -21.31
N GLU A 216 1.12 7.63 -20.85
CA GLU A 216 0.80 6.42 -21.64
C GLU A 216 -0.52 5.75 -21.25
N GLY A 217 -1.29 6.32 -20.32
CA GLY A 217 -2.56 5.73 -19.88
C GLY A 217 -2.40 4.38 -19.19
N LEU A 218 -1.25 4.15 -18.54
CA LEU A 218 -0.98 2.94 -17.76
C LEU A 218 -1.01 3.25 -16.27
N ASP A 219 -1.91 2.57 -15.58
CA ASP A 219 -1.99 2.56 -14.12
C ASP A 219 -0.81 1.76 -13.52
N ILE A 220 -0.37 2.12 -12.31
CA ILE A 220 0.81 1.53 -11.65
C ILE A 220 0.70 0.00 -11.50
N PRO A 221 -0.45 -0.56 -11.08
CA PRO A 221 -0.64 -2.01 -11.00
C PRO A 221 -0.39 -2.71 -12.34
N VAL A 222 -0.91 -2.15 -13.44
CA VAL A 222 -0.74 -2.70 -14.80
C VAL A 222 0.74 -2.70 -15.21
N ALA A 223 1.44 -1.58 -14.99
CA ALA A 223 2.86 -1.44 -15.31
C ALA A 223 3.75 -2.43 -14.52
N ARG A 224 3.39 -2.74 -13.27
CA ARG A 224 4.10 -3.73 -12.45
C ARG A 224 3.79 -5.16 -12.88
N VAL A 225 2.52 -5.48 -13.12
CA VAL A 225 2.12 -6.83 -13.56
C VAL A 225 2.78 -7.16 -14.90
N ILE A 226 2.77 -6.23 -15.86
CA ILE A 226 3.41 -6.46 -17.17
C ILE A 226 4.93 -6.63 -17.05
N ALA A 227 5.60 -5.85 -16.19
CA ALA A 227 7.03 -6.03 -15.93
C ALA A 227 7.32 -7.39 -15.28
N CYS A 228 6.53 -7.77 -14.28
CA CYS A 228 6.67 -9.03 -13.55
C CYS A 228 6.52 -10.25 -14.46
N VAL A 229 5.47 -10.31 -15.28
CA VAL A 229 5.23 -11.42 -16.22
C VAL A 229 6.29 -11.46 -17.32
N TYR A 230 6.83 -10.32 -17.75
CA TYR A 230 7.91 -10.26 -18.72
C TYR A 230 9.24 -10.78 -18.14
N ASP A 231 9.59 -10.32 -16.94
CA ASP A 231 10.90 -10.58 -16.32
C ASP A 231 10.96 -11.98 -15.68
N ILE A 232 9.82 -12.60 -15.34
CA ILE A 232 9.72 -13.93 -14.72
C ILE A 232 8.75 -14.81 -15.53
N PRO A 233 9.24 -15.61 -16.49
CA PRO A 233 8.42 -16.51 -17.28
C PRO A 233 7.72 -17.58 -16.42
N GLY A 234 6.50 -17.97 -16.80
CA GLY A 234 5.77 -19.07 -16.17
C GLY A 234 5.08 -18.72 -14.86
N LEU A 235 4.98 -17.43 -14.50
CA LEU A 235 4.23 -17.00 -13.33
C LEU A 235 2.75 -17.34 -13.45
N LYS A 236 2.17 -17.79 -12.34
CA LYS A 236 0.71 -17.93 -12.18
C LYS A 236 0.13 -16.70 -11.52
N ALA A 237 -1.15 -16.41 -11.76
CA ALA A 237 -1.84 -15.23 -11.22
C ALA A 237 -1.65 -15.07 -9.68
N GLU A 238 -1.75 -16.16 -8.93
CA GLU A 238 -1.57 -16.19 -7.48
C GLU A 238 -0.16 -15.78 -7.01
N GLN A 239 0.85 -15.99 -7.86
CA GLN A 239 2.24 -15.65 -7.56
C GLN A 239 2.53 -14.18 -7.89
N VAL A 240 1.79 -13.58 -8.82
CA VAL A 240 2.01 -12.19 -9.26
C VAL A 240 1.90 -11.22 -8.09
N ALA A 241 0.83 -11.31 -7.29
CA ALA A 241 0.61 -10.41 -6.14
C ALA A 241 1.77 -10.47 -5.13
N ARG A 242 2.36 -11.65 -4.94
CA ARG A 242 3.50 -11.84 -4.03
C ARG A 242 4.74 -11.10 -4.52
N VAL A 243 5.02 -11.18 -5.82
CA VAL A 243 6.22 -10.60 -6.46
C VAL A 243 6.07 -9.10 -6.68
N THR A 244 4.89 -8.62 -7.06
CA THR A 244 4.64 -7.18 -7.34
C THR A 244 4.37 -6.37 -6.09
N TYR A 245 4.16 -7.05 -4.95
CA TYR A 245 3.69 -6.46 -3.69
C TYR A 245 2.36 -5.70 -3.81
N LEU A 246 1.57 -5.99 -4.84
CA LEU A 246 0.22 -5.46 -5.03
C LEU A 246 -0.78 -6.21 -4.15
N GLY A 247 -1.88 -5.54 -3.82
CA GLY A 247 -3.06 -6.19 -3.26
C GLY A 247 -3.61 -7.26 -4.20
N GLN A 248 -4.29 -8.27 -3.65
CA GLN A 248 -4.83 -9.38 -4.45
C GLN A 248 -5.85 -8.89 -5.50
N ARG A 249 -6.79 -8.03 -5.11
CA ARG A 249 -7.80 -7.47 -6.02
C ARG A 249 -7.18 -6.55 -7.09
N ASP A 250 -6.20 -5.74 -6.73
CA ASP A 250 -5.52 -4.85 -7.70
C ASP A 250 -4.70 -5.66 -8.71
N THR A 251 -4.12 -6.79 -8.25
CA THR A 251 -3.48 -7.76 -9.14
C THR A 251 -4.49 -8.38 -10.10
N GLU A 252 -5.64 -8.83 -9.61
CA GLU A 252 -6.72 -9.41 -10.42
C GLU A 252 -7.26 -8.40 -11.45
N ASP A 253 -7.52 -7.15 -11.05
CA ASP A 253 -7.97 -6.09 -11.95
C ASP A 253 -6.93 -5.77 -13.03
N ALA A 254 -5.65 -5.69 -12.66
CA ALA A 254 -4.56 -5.42 -13.58
C ALA A 254 -4.39 -6.56 -14.60
N LEU A 255 -4.47 -7.82 -14.15
CA LEU A 255 -4.44 -9.00 -15.02
C LEU A 255 -5.62 -9.00 -15.99
N ALA A 256 -6.83 -8.71 -15.50
CA ALA A 256 -8.04 -8.64 -16.34
C ALA A 256 -7.93 -7.53 -17.39
N THR A 257 -7.45 -6.35 -16.99
CA THR A 257 -7.22 -5.22 -17.90
C THR A 257 -6.22 -5.58 -19.01
N LEU A 258 -5.13 -6.28 -18.68
CA LEU A 258 -4.16 -6.73 -19.68
C LEU A 258 -4.73 -7.80 -20.61
N ALA A 259 -5.54 -8.72 -20.10
CA ALA A 259 -6.19 -9.76 -20.88
C ALA A 259 -7.24 -9.18 -21.84
N GLU A 260 -8.10 -8.26 -21.36
CA GLU A 260 -9.11 -7.55 -22.16
C GLU A 260 -8.48 -6.74 -23.30
N ARG A 261 -7.29 -6.17 -23.06
CA ARG A 261 -6.51 -5.45 -24.08
C ARG A 261 -5.74 -6.40 -25.02
N GLY A 262 -5.86 -7.71 -24.87
CA GLY A 262 -5.13 -8.70 -25.68
C GLY A 262 -3.61 -8.68 -25.47
N MET A 263 -3.15 -8.15 -24.33
CA MET A 263 -1.73 -8.00 -23.99
C MET A 263 -1.18 -9.18 -23.18
N LEU A 264 -2.06 -10.00 -22.62
CA LEU A 264 -1.74 -11.12 -21.75
C LEU A 264 -2.63 -12.31 -22.08
N VAL A 265 -2.07 -13.52 -22.07
CA VAL A 265 -2.80 -14.78 -22.20
C VAL A 265 -2.43 -15.73 -21.07
N SER A 266 -3.40 -16.56 -20.65
CA SER A 266 -3.17 -17.67 -19.73
C SER A 266 -3.06 -18.97 -20.52
N GLY A 267 -1.97 -19.72 -20.29
CA GLY A 267 -1.79 -21.06 -20.81
C GLY A 267 -2.74 -22.06 -20.14
N THR A 268 -2.77 -23.28 -20.66
CA THR A 268 -3.63 -24.39 -20.18
C THR A 268 -3.36 -24.80 -18.73
N ALA A 269 -2.14 -24.58 -18.24
CA ALA A 269 -1.72 -24.83 -16.86
C ALA A 269 -1.83 -23.61 -15.91
N GLY A 270 -2.43 -22.50 -16.38
CA GLY A 270 -2.59 -21.26 -15.62
C GLY A 270 -1.37 -20.33 -15.62
N GLU A 271 -0.38 -20.62 -16.47
CA GLU A 271 0.83 -19.79 -16.62
C GLU A 271 0.53 -18.56 -17.49
N LEU A 272 0.97 -17.40 -17.03
CA LEU A 272 0.75 -16.13 -17.70
C LEU A 272 1.87 -15.86 -18.70
N THR A 273 1.50 -15.52 -19.94
CA THR A 273 2.44 -15.14 -21.00
C THR A 273 1.99 -13.84 -21.65
N LEU A 274 2.92 -12.92 -21.90
CA LEU A 274 2.63 -11.71 -22.67
C LEU A 274 2.51 -12.02 -24.16
N THR A 275 1.50 -11.44 -24.79
CA THR A 275 1.40 -11.42 -26.25
C THR A 275 2.45 -10.46 -26.84
N GLU A 276 2.61 -10.46 -28.17
CA GLU A 276 3.47 -9.48 -28.84
C GLU A 276 3.02 -8.03 -28.58
N ALA A 277 1.72 -7.79 -28.36
CA ALA A 277 1.24 -6.48 -27.94
C ALA A 277 1.73 -6.13 -26.52
N GLY A 278 1.66 -7.07 -25.58
CA GLY A 278 2.16 -6.89 -24.22
C GLY A 278 3.67 -6.68 -24.15
N LYS A 279 4.45 -7.45 -24.93
CA LYS A 279 5.91 -7.28 -25.02
C LYS A 279 6.28 -5.90 -25.57
N ARG A 280 5.65 -5.45 -26.65
CA ARG A 280 5.87 -4.10 -27.21
C ARG A 280 5.58 -3.00 -26.19
N LEU A 281 4.50 -3.14 -25.41
CA LEU A 281 4.18 -2.20 -24.35
C LEU A 281 5.28 -2.17 -23.27
N ARG A 282 5.76 -3.33 -22.84
CA ARG A 282 6.86 -3.44 -21.86
C ARG A 282 8.15 -2.82 -22.39
N GLU A 283 8.53 -3.09 -23.63
CA GLU A 283 9.72 -2.52 -24.28
C GLU A 283 9.61 -0.99 -24.44
N ALA A 284 8.42 -0.49 -24.73
CA ALA A 284 8.16 0.95 -24.78
C ALA A 284 8.36 1.60 -23.40
N ILE A 285 7.86 0.96 -22.32
CA ILE A 285 8.08 1.41 -20.93
C ILE A 285 9.59 1.40 -20.60
N GLN A 286 10.32 0.32 -20.92
CA GLN A 286 11.77 0.24 -20.68
C GLN A 286 12.55 1.31 -21.43
N THR A 287 12.19 1.57 -22.69
CA THR A 287 12.86 2.58 -23.52
C THR A 287 12.64 3.97 -22.97
N ARG A 288 11.42 4.27 -22.53
CA ARG A 288 11.13 5.53 -21.84
C ARG A 288 11.87 5.67 -20.52
N TRP A 289 11.92 4.62 -19.72
CA TRP A 289 12.68 4.63 -18.48
C TRP A 289 14.16 4.93 -18.71
N ARG A 290 14.78 4.31 -19.72
CA ARG A 290 16.16 4.60 -20.12
C ARG A 290 16.35 6.04 -20.60
N ASN A 291 15.42 6.57 -21.38
CA ASN A 291 15.48 7.96 -21.83
C ASN A 291 15.35 8.93 -20.66
N PHE A 292 14.35 8.74 -19.79
CA PHE A 292 14.17 9.54 -18.58
C PHE A 292 15.41 9.51 -17.70
N GLN A 293 15.96 8.32 -17.42
CA GLN A 293 17.18 8.19 -16.63
C GLN A 293 18.36 8.91 -17.28
N ARG A 294 18.56 8.77 -18.60
CA ARG A 294 19.61 9.48 -19.33
C ARG A 294 19.45 10.99 -19.20
N ASP A 295 18.22 11.48 -19.36
CA ASP A 295 17.94 12.92 -19.33
C ASP A 295 18.14 13.49 -17.91
N GLN A 296 17.75 12.75 -16.86
CA GLN A 296 17.99 13.13 -15.46
C GLN A 296 19.48 13.04 -15.06
N MET A 297 20.23 12.15 -15.69
CA MET A 297 21.67 11.98 -15.45
C MET A 297 22.55 12.85 -16.37
N ALA A 298 21.94 13.63 -17.25
CA ALA A 298 22.66 14.46 -18.20
C ALA A 298 23.59 15.45 -17.47
N GLY A 299 24.86 15.44 -17.85
CA GLY A 299 25.89 16.30 -17.24
C GLY A 299 26.62 15.70 -16.03
N ILE A 300 26.25 14.50 -15.58
CA ILE A 300 26.98 13.78 -14.52
C ILE A 300 28.05 12.87 -15.15
N PRO A 301 29.32 12.92 -14.69
CA PRO A 301 30.36 12.02 -15.19
C PRO A 301 30.03 10.54 -14.97
N GLU A 302 30.25 9.72 -15.99
CA GLU A 302 29.99 8.28 -15.96
C GLU A 302 30.73 7.54 -14.83
N ALA A 303 31.94 7.99 -14.48
CA ALA A 303 32.71 7.44 -13.37
C ALA A 303 32.03 7.67 -12.00
N ASP A 304 31.39 8.82 -11.82
CA ASP A 304 30.69 9.18 -10.59
C ASP A 304 29.37 8.42 -10.47
N LEU A 305 28.66 8.24 -11.59
CA LEU A 305 27.46 7.41 -11.66
C LEU A 305 27.76 5.96 -11.26
N ARG A 306 28.81 5.36 -11.82
CA ARG A 306 29.22 3.98 -11.46
C ARG A 306 29.61 3.86 -9.99
N THR A 307 30.34 4.85 -9.46
CA THR A 307 30.75 4.86 -8.05
C THR A 307 29.54 4.96 -7.12
N THR A 308 28.60 5.83 -7.46
CA THR A 308 27.33 5.99 -6.74
C THR A 308 26.51 4.70 -6.76
N GLN A 309 26.32 4.10 -7.94
CA GLN A 309 25.60 2.81 -8.08
C GLN A 309 26.22 1.69 -7.25
N LYS A 310 27.56 1.58 -7.27
CA LYS A 310 28.29 0.59 -6.46
C LYS A 310 28.08 0.81 -4.97
N THR A 311 28.10 2.07 -4.52
CA THR A 311 27.89 2.44 -3.11
C THR A 311 26.47 2.10 -2.66
N LEU A 312 25.46 2.51 -3.42
CA LEU A 312 24.05 2.20 -3.15
C LEU A 312 23.79 0.69 -3.14
N SER A 313 24.37 -0.06 -4.08
CA SER A 313 24.22 -1.52 -4.15
C SER A 313 24.76 -2.20 -2.90
N LYS A 314 25.92 -1.73 -2.39
CA LYS A 314 26.50 -2.22 -1.14
C LYS A 314 25.59 -1.92 0.05
N LEU A 315 25.09 -0.68 0.17
CA LEU A 315 24.16 -0.29 1.24
C LEU A 315 22.88 -1.13 1.22
N ILE A 316 22.29 -1.37 0.04
CA ILE A 316 21.09 -2.23 -0.11
C ILE A 316 21.39 -3.66 0.34
N SER A 317 22.50 -4.25 -0.09
CA SER A 317 22.87 -5.63 0.25
C SER A 317 23.09 -5.84 1.75
N GLN A 318 23.55 -4.81 2.46
CA GLN A 318 23.82 -4.86 3.90
C GLN A 318 22.53 -4.76 4.75
N ASN A 319 21.43 -4.23 4.18
CA ASN A 319 20.21 -3.90 4.92
C ASN A 319 18.97 -4.69 4.47
N ARG A 320 19.07 -5.54 3.44
CA ARG A 320 17.99 -6.49 3.13
C ARG A 320 17.94 -7.59 4.19
N ALA A 321 16.77 -7.85 4.76
CA ALA A 321 16.55 -9.00 5.62
C ALA A 321 16.89 -10.30 4.87
N PRO A 322 17.45 -11.33 5.54
CA PRO A 322 17.63 -12.64 4.92
C PRO A 322 16.26 -13.18 4.48
N ASN A 323 16.19 -13.65 3.23
CA ASN A 323 15.01 -14.30 2.65
C ASN A 323 14.60 -15.55 3.42
#